data_AF-A0A7J9HP83-F1
#
_entry.id   AF-A0A7J9HP83-F1
#
_cell.length_a   1.000
_cell.length_b   1.000
_cell.length_c   1.000
_cell.angle_alpha   90.00
_cell.angle_beta   90.00
_cell.angle_gamma   90.00
#
_symmetry.space_group_name_H-M   'P 1'
#
loop_
_entity.id
_entity.type
_entity.pdbx_description
1 polymer ?
#
loop_
_entity_poly.entity_id
_entity_poly.type
_entity_poly.pdbx_seq_one_letter_code
_entity_poly.pdbx_strand_id
1 'polypeptide(L)'
;MHIYLTDIPKIPLAGSKHYESHRCREDIFDAIMNAKHLVYIAGCSVHTEIKLVRDSKRSKPGEDTKLGDLLKKKASESVRVNVLIWDDRTSVGSLKKDGLMATHDEETEKFFEDNDANCMLCHRDLSESIVQDLQITTMFTHR
;
A
#
# COMPACT_ATOMS: atom_id res chain seq x y z
N MET A 1 -8.88 -5.87 3.59
CA MET A 1 -8.39 -6.85 4.58
C MET A 1 -8.48 -6.24 5.97
N HIS A 2 -9.57 -6.50 6.67
CA HIS A 2 -9.80 -6.21 8.10
C HIS A 2 -10.68 -7.35 8.59
N ILE A 3 -10.36 -7.93 9.74
CA ILE A 3 -11.08 -9.08 10.28
C ILE A 3 -11.74 -8.64 11.59
N TYR A 4 -13.07 -8.76 11.64
CA TYR A 4 -13.82 -8.51 12.87
C TYR A 4 -13.56 -9.67 13.85
N LEU A 5 -13.17 -9.34 15.07
CA LEU A 5 -12.80 -10.32 16.11
C LEU A 5 -13.95 -11.26 16.50
N THR A 6 -15.18 -10.95 16.12
CA THR A 6 -16.37 -11.77 16.39
C THR A 6 -16.50 -12.98 15.46
N ASP A 7 -15.74 -13.05 14.37
CA ASP A 7 -16.01 -14.01 13.29
C ASP A 7 -14.99 -15.17 13.21
N ILE A 8 -14.05 -15.26 14.16
CA ILE A 8 -13.02 -16.32 14.16
C ILE A 8 -13.35 -17.37 15.22
N PRO A 9 -13.55 -18.64 14.85
CA PRO A 9 -13.75 -19.70 15.82
C PRO A 9 -12.51 -19.86 16.71
N LYS A 10 -12.71 -20.32 17.94
CA LYS A 10 -11.60 -20.64 18.85
C LYS A 10 -10.78 -21.81 18.30
N ILE A 11 -9.66 -21.51 17.64
CA ILE A 11 -8.75 -22.52 17.10
C ILE A 11 -7.65 -22.77 18.16
N PRO A 12 -7.58 -23.98 18.75
CA PRO A 12 -6.57 -24.29 19.77
C PRO A 12 -5.18 -24.46 19.15
N LEU A 13 -4.16 -23.98 19.86
CA LEU A 13 -2.74 -24.08 19.52
C LEU A 13 -1.99 -24.83 20.63
N ALA A 14 -0.77 -25.30 20.33
CA ALA A 14 0.09 -25.94 21.32
C ALA A 14 0.34 -25.01 22.54
N GLY A 15 0.38 -25.58 23.74
CA GLY A 15 0.59 -24.84 24.99
C GLY A 15 -0.65 -24.13 25.53
N SER A 16 -1.85 -24.68 25.29
CA SER A 16 -3.14 -24.15 25.78
C SER A 16 -3.47 -22.73 25.31
N LYS A 17 -2.90 -22.33 24.17
CA LYS A 17 -3.18 -21.03 23.52
C LYS A 17 -4.29 -21.18 22.50
N HIS A 18 -4.88 -20.06 22.10
CA HIS A 18 -5.82 -19.99 20.99
C HIS A 18 -5.26 -19.05 19.92
N TYR A 19 -5.61 -19.29 18.66
CA TYR A 19 -5.28 -18.39 17.57
C TYR A 19 -5.96 -17.04 17.79
N GLU A 20 -5.16 -15.98 17.75
CA GLU A 20 -5.62 -14.60 17.76
C GLU A 20 -5.30 -14.00 16.39
N SER A 21 -6.32 -13.52 15.68
CA SER A 21 -6.06 -12.84 14.42
C SER A 21 -5.52 -11.45 14.69
N HIS A 22 -4.32 -11.22 14.20
CA HIS A 22 -3.74 -9.88 14.10
C HIS A 22 -4.49 -9.02 13.10
N ARG A 23 -4.31 -7.71 13.22
CA ARG A 23 -5.05 -6.71 12.46
C ARG A 23 -4.05 -5.92 11.62
N CYS A 24 -3.58 -6.57 10.56
CA CYS A 24 -2.53 -6.07 9.68
C CYS A 24 -2.61 -4.56 9.38
N ARG A 25 -3.79 -4.02 9.03
CA ARG A 25 -3.93 -2.58 8.74
C ARG A 25 -3.78 -1.67 9.97
N GLU A 26 -4.29 -2.09 11.13
CA GLU A 26 -4.11 -1.35 12.39
C GLU A 26 -2.65 -1.42 12.85
N ASP A 27 -2.01 -2.57 12.68
CA ASP A 27 -0.61 -2.77 13.03
C ASP A 27 0.31 -1.92 12.13
N ILE A 28 0.02 -1.83 10.83
CA ILE A 28 0.72 -0.93 9.89
C ILE A 28 0.52 0.54 10.28
N PHE A 29 -0.70 0.94 10.63
CA PHE A 29 -0.97 2.31 11.08
C PHE A 29 -0.14 2.66 12.33
N ASP A 30 -0.16 1.78 13.33
CA ASP A 30 0.60 1.97 14.56
C ASP A 30 2.11 2.01 14.29
N ALA A 31 2.62 1.16 13.39
CA ALA A 31 4.03 1.16 13.00
C ALA A 31 4.46 2.48 12.35
N ILE A 32 3.66 3.04 11.43
CA ILE A 32 3.95 4.32 10.77
C ILE A 32 3.86 5.48 11.76
N MET A 33 2.80 5.53 12.57
CA MET A 33 2.59 6.59 13.56
C MET A 33 3.75 6.68 14.56
N ASN A 34 4.21 5.52 15.05
CA ASN A 34 5.27 5.43 16.06
C ASN A 34 6.69 5.50 15.49
N ALA A 35 6.85 5.54 14.16
CA ALA A 35 8.16 5.64 13.53
C ALA A 35 8.86 6.95 13.91
N LYS A 36 10.15 6.85 14.26
CA LYS A 36 10.99 8.01 14.69
C LYS A 36 12.11 8.35 13.72
N HIS A 37 12.45 7.45 12.81
CA HIS A 37 13.66 7.57 11.99
C HIS A 37 13.39 7.32 10.51
N LEU A 38 12.70 6.23 10.18
CA LEU A 38 12.44 5.86 8.79
C LEU A 38 11.09 5.17 8.61
N VAL A 39 10.50 5.37 7.44
CA VAL A 39 9.37 4.62 6.90
C VAL A 39 9.70 4.32 5.43
N TYR A 40 9.72 3.04 5.08
CA TYR A 40 9.89 2.59 3.69
C TYR A 40 8.66 1.79 3.29
N ILE A 41 8.05 2.18 2.18
CA ILE A 41 6.90 1.48 1.60
C ILE A 41 7.27 1.08 0.19
N ALA A 42 7.06 -0.19 -0.15
CA ALA A 42 7.23 -0.69 -1.50
C ALA A 42 5.97 -1.48 -1.91
N GLY A 43 5.49 -1.26 -3.13
CA GLY A 43 4.36 -2.01 -3.65
C GLY A 43 4.05 -1.73 -5.12
N CYS A 44 3.30 -2.64 -5.74
CA CYS A 44 2.84 -2.48 -7.12
C CYS A 44 1.85 -1.32 -7.30
N SER A 45 1.21 -0.89 -6.22
CA SER A 45 0.41 0.34 -6.20
C SER A 45 0.28 0.82 -4.76
N VAL A 46 0.38 2.14 -4.56
CA VAL A 46 0.18 2.79 -3.27
C VAL A 46 -0.88 3.84 -3.45
N HIS A 47 -2.09 3.59 -2.96
CA HIS A 47 -3.17 4.57 -3.03
C HIS A 47 -3.17 5.46 -1.79
N THR A 48 -2.82 6.73 -1.97
CA THR A 48 -2.65 7.70 -0.87
C THR A 48 -3.94 7.98 -0.11
N GLU A 49 -5.11 7.79 -0.73
CA GLU A 49 -6.40 8.15 -0.12
C GLU A 49 -6.99 7.06 0.79
N ILE A 50 -6.36 5.89 0.90
CA ILE A 50 -6.89 4.84 1.78
C ILE A 50 -6.77 5.23 3.26
N LYS A 51 -7.83 4.95 4.02
CA LYS A 51 -7.78 4.91 5.49
C LYS A 51 -7.38 3.50 5.94
N LEU A 52 -6.33 3.40 6.76
CA LEU A 52 -5.83 2.14 7.30
C LEU A 52 -6.75 1.60 8.41
N VAL A 53 -7.21 2.49 9.29
CA VAL A 53 -8.17 2.18 10.35
C VAL A 53 -9.55 2.65 9.91
N ARG A 54 -10.58 1.79 10.01
CA ARG A 54 -11.95 2.06 9.54
C ARG A 54 -13.03 1.59 10.52
N ASP A 55 -12.63 1.03 11.66
CA ASP A 55 -13.54 0.40 12.62
C ASP A 55 -14.01 1.44 13.64
N SER A 56 -15.16 2.06 13.35
CA SER A 56 -15.75 3.12 14.18
C SER A 56 -16.03 2.73 15.63
N LYS A 57 -16.04 1.43 15.95
CA LYS A 57 -16.20 0.93 17.33
C LYS A 57 -14.91 0.99 18.14
N ARG A 58 -13.76 1.25 17.51
CA ARG A 58 -12.43 1.21 18.15
C ARG A 58 -11.61 2.42 17.70
N SER A 59 -12.06 3.59 18.14
CA SER A 59 -11.45 4.82 17.68
C SER A 59 -10.02 5.00 18.18
N LYS A 60 -9.10 5.31 17.26
CA LYS A 60 -7.70 5.62 17.54
C LYS A 60 -7.41 7.10 17.19
N PRO A 61 -6.51 7.79 17.91
CA PRO A 61 -6.11 9.14 17.53
C PRO A 61 -5.53 9.17 16.12
N GLY A 62 -6.14 9.94 15.21
CA GLY A 62 -5.73 10.02 13.81
C GLY A 62 -6.28 8.90 12.91
N GLU A 63 -7.26 8.12 13.36
CA GLU A 63 -7.92 7.05 12.59
C GLU A 63 -8.49 7.54 11.24
N ASP A 64 -8.96 8.79 11.18
CA ASP A 64 -9.55 9.33 9.96
C ASP A 64 -8.52 9.83 8.93
N THR A 65 -7.22 9.71 9.24
CA THR A 65 -6.14 10.17 8.38
C THR A 65 -5.95 9.24 7.19
N LYS A 66 -5.87 9.81 5.99
CA LYS A 66 -5.49 9.08 4.77
C LYS A 66 -4.02 8.66 4.87
N LEU A 67 -3.64 7.55 4.24
CA LEU A 67 -2.26 7.05 4.22
C LEU A 67 -1.26 8.12 3.75
N GLY A 68 -1.59 8.84 2.67
CA GLY A 68 -0.75 9.90 2.13
C GLY A 68 -0.49 11.02 3.15
N ASP A 69 -1.54 11.51 3.79
CA ASP A 69 -1.44 12.57 4.80
C ASP A 69 -0.65 12.11 6.02
N LEU A 70 -0.81 10.85 6.43
CA LEU A 70 -0.04 10.25 7.51
C LEU A 70 1.45 10.24 7.17
N LEU A 71 1.81 9.82 5.95
CA LEU A 71 3.20 9.80 5.49
C LEU A 71 3.80 11.20 5.39
N LYS A 72 3.04 12.19 4.89
CA LYS A 72 3.47 13.59 4.85
C LYS A 72 3.74 14.13 6.26
N LYS A 73 2.83 13.86 7.20
CA LYS A 73 3.01 14.25 8.61
C LYS A 73 4.27 13.65 9.20
N LYS A 74 4.56 12.36 8.96
CA LYS A 74 5.79 11.74 9.45
C LYS A 74 7.02 12.39 8.83
N ALA A 75 6.97 12.72 7.54
CA ALA A 75 8.08 13.39 6.87
C ALA A 75 8.37 14.79 7.46
N SER A 76 7.33 15.59 7.75
CA SER A 76 7.50 16.90 8.38
C SER A 76 7.97 16.82 9.84
N GLU A 77 7.74 15.69 10.52
CA GLU A 77 8.33 15.34 11.82
C GLU A 77 9.80 14.85 11.70
N SER A 78 10.47 15.10 10.57
CA SER A 78 11.85 14.68 10.27
C SER A 78 12.08 13.17 10.22
N VAL A 79 11.02 12.36 10.04
CA VAL A 79 11.15 10.93 9.74
C VAL A 79 11.44 10.76 8.25
N ARG A 80 12.45 9.97 7.89
CA ARG A 80 12.75 9.70 6.48
C ARG A 80 11.67 8.82 5.87
N VAL A 81 10.85 9.36 4.98
CA VAL A 81 9.78 8.62 4.31
C VAL A 81 10.17 8.38 2.86
N ASN A 82 10.26 7.11 2.45
CA ASN A 82 10.52 6.69 1.09
C ASN A 82 9.43 5.74 0.59
N VAL A 83 8.80 6.09 -0.52
CA VAL A 83 7.77 5.29 -1.18
C VAL A 83 8.28 4.84 -2.55
N LEU A 84 8.43 3.54 -2.73
CA LEU A 84 8.83 2.93 -4.00
C LEU A 84 7.61 2.28 -4.64
N ILE A 85 7.16 2.80 -5.76
CA ILE A 85 6.00 2.28 -6.50
C ILE A 85 6.51 1.60 -7.75
N TRP A 86 6.02 0.39 -8.02
CA TRP A 86 6.45 -0.37 -9.19
C TRP A 86 5.56 0.02 -10.36
N ASP A 87 6.18 0.58 -11.40
CA ASP A 87 5.50 0.95 -12.64
C ASP A 87 5.46 -0.28 -13.56
N ASP A 88 4.31 -0.97 -13.59
CA ASP A 88 4.08 -2.13 -14.46
C ASP A 88 3.80 -1.62 -15.89
N ARG A 89 4.85 -1.48 -16.71
CA ARG A 89 4.73 -1.12 -18.12
C ARG A 89 3.97 -2.20 -18.90
N THR A 90 2.65 -2.05 -18.94
CA THR A 90 1.81 -2.48 -20.06
C THR A 90 1.17 -1.29 -20.79
N SER A 91 1.60 -0.05 -20.53
CA SER A 91 0.94 1.16 -21.07
C SER A 91 1.68 1.91 -22.19
N VAL A 92 2.89 1.52 -22.58
CA VAL A 92 3.64 2.22 -23.66
C VAL A 92 3.80 1.38 -24.91
N GLY A 93 2.77 1.47 -25.77
CA GLY A 93 2.87 1.05 -27.15
C GLY A 93 1.52 0.93 -27.84
N SER A 94 0.98 2.07 -28.32
CA SER A 94 -0.12 2.22 -29.30
C SER A 94 -1.50 2.69 -28.79
N LEU A 95 -1.81 2.65 -27.49
CA LEU A 95 -3.10 3.09 -26.95
C LEU A 95 -3.00 4.44 -26.20
N LYS A 96 -2.50 5.46 -26.92
CA LYS A 96 -2.90 6.84 -26.64
C LYS A 96 -4.30 7.05 -27.21
N LYS A 97 -5.32 6.54 -26.53
CA LYS A 97 -6.73 6.97 -26.57
C LYS A 97 -7.53 6.03 -25.66
N ASP A 98 -8.08 6.62 -24.63
CA ASP A 98 -8.95 6.05 -23.60
C ASP A 98 -8.29 5.08 -22.62
N GLY A 99 -8.23 5.55 -21.37
CA GLY A 99 -7.68 4.85 -20.22
C GLY A 99 -8.31 3.49 -20.04
N LEU A 100 -7.45 2.49 -19.86
CA LEU A 100 -7.89 1.12 -19.61
C LEU A 100 -7.25 0.46 -18.40
N MET A 101 -6.23 1.04 -17.76
CA MET A 101 -5.82 0.68 -16.39
C MET A 101 -5.33 1.95 -15.70
N ALA A 102 -6.21 2.58 -14.91
CA ALA A 102 -5.92 3.77 -14.11
C ALA A 102 -4.97 3.40 -12.96
N THR A 103 -3.68 3.32 -13.22
CA THR A 103 -2.71 3.13 -12.15
C THR A 103 -2.44 4.49 -11.51
N HIS A 104 -2.74 4.59 -10.22
CA HIS A 104 -2.62 5.80 -9.39
C HIS A 104 -1.16 6.25 -9.17
N ASP A 105 -0.23 5.83 -10.02
CA ASP A 105 1.21 5.95 -9.78
C ASP A 105 1.69 7.38 -10.06
N GLU A 106 1.26 7.97 -11.18
CA GLU A 106 1.51 9.39 -11.49
C GLU A 106 0.81 10.34 -10.50
N GLU A 107 -0.40 9.97 -10.04
CA GLU A 107 -1.13 10.76 -9.05
C GLU A 107 -0.43 10.71 -7.68
N THR A 108 0.14 9.56 -7.32
CA THR A 108 0.84 9.38 -6.05
C THR A 108 2.20 10.07 -6.06
N GLU A 109 2.94 10.00 -7.16
CA GLU A 109 4.17 10.78 -7.33
C GLU A 109 3.89 12.27 -7.18
N LYS A 110 2.92 12.81 -7.93
CA LYS A 110 2.47 14.21 -7.82
C LYS A 110 2.00 14.57 -6.41
N PHE A 111 1.34 13.64 -5.71
CA PHE A 111 0.91 13.87 -4.34
C PHE A 111 2.10 14.15 -3.41
N PHE A 112 3.27 13.56 -3.65
CA PHE A 112 4.46 13.72 -2.82
C PHE A 112 5.50 14.73 -3.33
N GLU A 113 5.34 15.27 -4.55
CA GLU A 113 6.31 16.14 -5.24
C GLU A 113 6.77 17.35 -4.41
N ASP A 114 5.85 18.02 -3.72
CA ASP A 114 6.13 19.22 -2.91
C ASP A 114 6.28 18.93 -1.40
N ASN A 115 6.68 17.72 -0.99
CA ASN A 115 6.78 17.33 0.42
C ASN A 115 8.11 16.64 0.77
N ASP A 116 8.46 16.62 2.05
CA ASP A 116 9.65 15.93 2.60
C ASP A 116 9.63 14.39 2.43
N ALA A 117 8.55 13.84 1.87
CA ALA A 117 8.42 12.41 1.60
C ALA A 117 8.86 12.15 0.16
N ASN A 118 9.83 11.26 -0.02
CA ASN A 118 10.38 10.96 -1.33
C ASN A 118 9.60 9.78 -1.97
N CYS A 119 8.97 10.03 -3.11
CA CYS A 119 8.26 9.02 -3.89
C CYS A 119 9.03 8.75 -5.18
N MET A 120 9.35 7.48 -5.45
CA MET A 120 10.13 7.07 -6.61
C MET A 120 9.37 6.00 -7.39
N LEU A 121 9.14 6.27 -8.68
CA LEU A 121 8.67 5.28 -9.64
C LEU A 121 9.83 4.38 -10.05
N CYS A 122 9.73 3.10 -9.72
CA CYS A 122 10.71 2.08 -10.07
C CYS A 122 10.29 1.40 -11.36
N HIS A 123 10.90 1.81 -12.47
CA HIS A 123 10.65 1.23 -13.77
C HIS A 123 11.27 -0.17 -13.88
N ARG A 124 10.47 -1.19 -14.19
CA ARG A 124 10.96 -2.55 -14.39
C ARG A 124 11.29 -2.76 -15.87
N ASP A 125 12.56 -2.66 -16.24
CA ASP A 125 13.02 -3.19 -17.52
C ASP A 125 13.06 -4.72 -17.44
N LEU A 126 11.98 -5.36 -17.86
CA LEU A 126 11.96 -6.79 -18.12
C LEU A 126 12.67 -7.04 -19.44
N SER A 127 13.94 -7.45 -19.38
CA SER A 127 14.76 -7.74 -20.55
C SER A 127 14.33 -8.99 -21.34
N GLU A 128 13.09 -9.45 -21.24
CA GLU A 128 12.60 -10.66 -21.89
C GLU A 128 11.11 -10.48 -22.29
N SER A 129 10.87 -10.23 -23.58
CA SER A 129 9.64 -10.50 -24.34
C SER A 129 8.27 -10.09 -23.74
N ILE A 130 7.66 -9.06 -24.33
CA ILE A 130 6.26 -8.60 -24.17
C ILE A 130 5.22 -9.75 -24.17
N VAL A 131 5.54 -10.88 -24.82
CA VAL A 131 4.65 -12.04 -24.91
C VAL A 131 4.61 -12.86 -23.62
N GLN A 132 5.72 -12.92 -22.87
CA GLN A 132 5.77 -13.60 -21.56
C GLN A 132 5.00 -12.79 -20.52
N ASP A 133 5.11 -11.46 -20.55
CA ASP A 133 4.35 -10.60 -19.65
C ASP A 133 2.85 -10.74 -19.85
N LEU A 134 2.35 -10.73 -21.09
CA LEU A 134 0.92 -10.93 -21.34
C LEU A 134 0.41 -12.29 -20.82
N GLN A 135 1.23 -13.35 -20.91
CA GLN A 135 0.89 -14.64 -20.34
C GLN A 135 0.88 -14.62 -18.81
N ILE A 136 1.84 -13.94 -18.18
CA ILE A 136 1.95 -13.84 -16.72
C ILE A 136 0.82 -12.97 -16.15
N THR A 137 0.50 -11.82 -16.74
CA THR A 137 -0.57 -10.92 -16.27
C THR A 137 -1.94 -11.59 -16.37
N THR A 138 -2.19 -12.34 -17.45
CA THR A 138 -3.47 -13.03 -17.65
C THR A 138 -3.61 -14.27 -16.75
N MET A 139 -2.50 -14.84 -16.27
CA MET A 139 -2.52 -15.99 -15.35
C MET A 139 -2.72 -15.63 -13.88
N PHE A 140 -2.64 -14.35 -13.49
CA PHE A 140 -2.75 -13.93 -12.08
C PHE A 140 -3.92 -12.99 -11.73
N THR A 141 -4.80 -12.66 -12.67
CA THR A 141 -6.12 -12.09 -12.32
C THR A 141 -7.15 -13.21 -12.24
N HIS A 142 -7.57 -13.50 -11.01
CA HIS A 142 -8.64 -14.45 -10.72
C HIS A 142 -9.95 -14.01 -11.41
N ARG A 143 -10.59 -14.96 -12.09
CA ARG A 143 -11.97 -14.86 -12.59
C ARG A 143 -12.98 -14.88 -11.44
#